data_AF-F7EA40-F1
#
_entry.id   AF-F7EA40-F1
#
_cell.length_a   1.000
_cell.length_b   1.000
_cell.length_c   1.000
_cell.angle_alpha   90.00
_cell.angle_beta   90.00
_cell.angle_gamma   90.00
#
_symmetry.space_group_name_H-M   'P 1'
#
loop_
_entity.id
_entity.type
_entity.pdbx_description
1 polymer ?
#
loop_
_entity_poly.entity_id
_entity_poly.type
_entity_poly.pdbx_seq_one_letter_code
_entity_poly.pdbx_strand_id
1 'polypeptide(L)'
;MSEAYFRVESGALGPEENFLSLDDILMSHEKLPVRTETAMPRLGAFFLERSAGAETDNAVPQGLALLPRLECSGVTWFTAALTSQAQVIVTPQPPMWLGLQGSKLELPLWLAKGLFDNKRRILSVELPKIYQEGWRTVFSADANVVDLHKMGPHFYGFGSQLLHFDSPENADISQSLLQTFIGRFRRIMDSSQNAYNEDTSVLVARLDEMERGLFQTGQKGLNDFQCWEKGQASQITASNLVQNYKKRKFTDMED
;
A
#
# COMPACT_ATOMS: atom_id res chain seq x y z
N MET A 1 -20.21 14.02 5.74
CA MET A 1 -19.78 14.59 4.45
C MET A 1 -20.18 13.67 3.28
N SER A 2 -21.09 12.72 3.51
CA SER A 2 -21.11 11.42 2.79
C SER A 2 -22.32 11.20 1.87
N GLU A 3 -23.44 11.91 2.05
CA GLU A 3 -24.68 11.52 1.35
C GLU A 3 -24.73 11.89 -0.13
N ALA A 4 -23.99 12.91 -0.57
CA ALA A 4 -23.98 13.38 -1.96
C ALA A 4 -22.68 13.06 -2.72
N TYR A 5 -21.69 12.48 -2.05
CA TYR A 5 -20.42 12.08 -2.66
C TYR A 5 -20.40 10.56 -2.80
N PHE A 6 -20.55 10.10 -4.04
CA PHE A 6 -20.48 8.68 -4.37
C PHE A 6 -19.09 8.36 -4.89
N ARG A 7 -18.26 7.77 -4.04
CA ARG A 7 -16.93 7.28 -4.44
C ARG A 7 -17.09 6.08 -5.38
N VAL A 8 -16.11 5.86 -6.25
CA VAL A 8 -16.00 4.61 -7.01
C VAL A 8 -15.50 3.53 -6.04
N GLU A 9 -16.29 2.47 -5.86
CA GLU A 9 -15.95 1.37 -4.96
C GLU A 9 -14.85 0.47 -5.53
N SER A 10 -14.19 -0.28 -4.65
CA SER A 10 -13.14 -1.24 -5.01
C SER A 10 -13.69 -2.40 -5.84
N GLY A 11 -12.96 -2.75 -6.90
CA GLY A 11 -13.19 -3.95 -7.72
C GLY A 11 -12.23 -5.10 -7.40
N ALA A 12 -11.26 -4.90 -6.51
CA ALA A 12 -10.12 -5.80 -6.31
C ALA A 12 -10.45 -7.24 -5.89
N LEU A 13 -11.65 -7.49 -5.34
CA LEU A 13 -12.11 -8.86 -5.02
C LEU A 13 -12.63 -9.63 -6.25
N GLY A 14 -12.93 -8.92 -7.34
CA GLY A 14 -13.39 -9.49 -8.59
C GLY A 14 -12.23 -9.89 -9.51
N PRO A 15 -12.57 -10.22 -10.77
CA PRO A 15 -11.57 -10.57 -11.78
C PRO A 15 -10.58 -9.44 -12.06
N GLU A 16 -10.98 -8.19 -11.99
CA GLU A 16 -10.10 -7.06 -12.28
C GLU A 16 -10.39 -5.90 -11.33
N GLU A 17 -9.38 -5.07 -11.10
CA GLU A 17 -9.50 -3.87 -10.29
C GLU A 17 -10.21 -2.73 -11.02
N ASN A 18 -10.89 -1.84 -10.29
CA ASN A 18 -11.60 -0.71 -10.88
C ASN A 18 -10.61 0.43 -11.16
N PHE A 19 -10.53 0.84 -12.44
CA PHE A 19 -9.57 1.86 -12.90
C PHE A 19 -9.68 3.21 -12.17
N LEU A 20 -10.88 3.60 -11.74
CA LEU A 20 -11.13 4.87 -11.06
C LEU A 20 -11.26 4.73 -9.52
N SER A 21 -11.11 3.51 -8.99
CA SER A 21 -11.13 3.28 -7.54
C SER A 21 -9.81 3.74 -6.93
N LEU A 22 -9.88 4.68 -6.00
CA LEU A 22 -8.68 5.13 -5.27
C LEU A 22 -8.13 4.03 -4.38
N ASP A 23 -9.00 3.20 -3.79
CA ASP A 23 -8.61 2.08 -2.93
C ASP A 23 -7.80 1.05 -3.74
N ASP A 24 -8.19 0.78 -4.98
CA ASP A 24 -7.49 -0.17 -5.86
C ASP A 24 -6.15 0.37 -6.36
N ILE A 25 -6.08 1.67 -6.64
CA ILE A 25 -4.83 2.35 -7.02
C ILE A 25 -3.83 2.30 -5.85
N LEU A 26 -4.29 2.51 -4.62
CA LEU A 26 -3.44 2.46 -3.43
C LEU A 26 -3.00 1.02 -3.12
N MET A 27 -3.91 0.05 -3.23
CA MET A 27 -3.62 -1.38 -3.06
C MET A 27 -2.58 -1.86 -4.08
N SER A 28 -2.76 -1.55 -5.37
CA SER A 28 -1.84 -2.00 -6.42
C SER A 28 -0.45 -1.35 -6.37
N HIS A 29 -0.29 -0.29 -5.59
CA HIS A 29 1.01 0.34 -5.31
C HIS A 29 1.85 -0.44 -4.27
N GLU A 30 1.25 -1.36 -3.52
CA GLU A 30 1.95 -2.24 -2.58
C GLU A 30 3.03 -3.07 -3.28
N LYS A 31 4.13 -3.32 -2.55
CA LYS A 31 5.32 -3.98 -3.10
C LYS A 31 5.14 -5.50 -3.12
N LEU A 32 5.54 -6.10 -4.22
CA LEU A 32 5.51 -7.52 -4.49
C LEU A 32 6.95 -7.99 -4.79
N PRO A 33 7.44 -9.04 -4.10
CA PRO A 33 8.75 -9.60 -4.36
C PRO A 33 8.72 -10.33 -5.70
N VAL A 34 9.67 -9.99 -6.56
CA VAL A 34 9.85 -10.60 -7.88
C VAL A 34 11.31 -10.93 -8.11
N ARG A 35 11.56 -11.86 -9.01
CA ARG A 35 12.89 -12.18 -9.52
C ARG A 35 12.92 -11.93 -11.02
N THR A 36 13.87 -11.14 -11.51
CA THR A 36 13.97 -10.87 -12.95
C THR A 36 14.61 -12.05 -13.67
N GLU A 37 14.05 -12.48 -14.79
CA GLU A 37 14.57 -13.60 -15.59
C GLU A 37 15.46 -13.14 -16.74
N THR A 38 15.34 -11.86 -17.14
CA THR A 38 16.16 -11.22 -18.16
C THR A 38 16.75 -9.90 -17.65
N ALA A 39 17.89 -9.51 -18.22
CA ALA A 39 18.49 -8.20 -17.93
C ALA A 39 17.57 -7.06 -18.38
N MET A 40 17.42 -6.06 -17.51
CA MET A 40 16.67 -4.83 -17.80
C MET A 40 17.64 -3.68 -18.12
N PRO A 41 18.02 -3.48 -19.40
CA PRO A 41 19.03 -2.48 -19.76
C PRO A 41 18.54 -1.06 -19.41
N ARG A 42 19.45 -0.21 -18.93
CA ARG A 42 19.19 1.19 -18.53
C ARG A 42 18.26 1.39 -17.33
N LEU A 43 17.81 0.31 -16.68
CA LEU A 43 16.98 0.38 -15.48
C LEU A 43 17.75 0.12 -14.18
N GLY A 44 19.05 -0.20 -14.27
CA GLY A 44 19.90 -0.47 -13.10
C GLY A 44 19.92 0.66 -12.06
N ALA A 45 19.81 1.93 -12.48
CA ALA A 45 19.83 3.08 -11.59
C ALA A 45 18.69 3.08 -10.54
N PHE A 46 17.55 2.44 -10.84
CA PHE A 46 16.41 2.39 -9.91
C PHE A 46 16.55 1.35 -8.81
N PHE A 47 17.44 0.38 -8.97
CA PHE A 47 17.52 -0.82 -8.13
C PHE A 47 18.86 -1.00 -7.41
N LEU A 48 19.89 -0.22 -7.77
CA LEU A 48 21.27 -0.41 -7.30
C LEU A 48 21.51 0.08 -5.85
N GLU A 49 20.67 0.96 -5.30
CA GLU A 49 20.91 1.56 -3.97
C GLU A 49 20.49 0.71 -2.76
N ARG A 50 19.83 -0.45 -2.95
CA ARG A 50 19.16 -1.13 -1.82
C ARG A 50 19.76 -2.46 -1.36
N SER A 51 20.87 -2.92 -1.94
CA SER A 51 21.51 -4.19 -1.58
C SER A 51 22.58 -4.11 -0.47
N ALA A 52 22.71 -2.97 0.22
CA ALA A 52 23.58 -2.84 1.39
C ALA A 52 22.75 -2.71 2.67
N GLY A 53 22.61 -3.80 3.43
CA GLY A 53 22.09 -3.76 4.79
C GLY A 53 21.15 -4.91 5.14
N ALA A 54 21.73 -6.06 5.52
CA ALA A 54 21.08 -6.99 6.42
C ALA A 54 21.02 -6.38 7.84
N GLU A 55 19.90 -6.64 8.54
CA GLU A 55 19.68 -6.55 9.99
C GLU A 55 20.28 -5.35 10.76
N THR A 56 19.43 -4.43 11.22
CA THR A 56 19.42 -3.93 12.61
C THR A 56 18.22 -3.02 12.86
N ASP A 57 17.75 -3.06 14.10
CA ASP A 57 16.58 -2.37 14.66
C ASP A 57 16.54 -0.85 14.47
N ASN A 58 15.30 -0.32 14.45
CA ASN A 58 14.88 1.01 14.89
C ASN A 58 15.70 2.24 14.43
N ALA A 59 15.30 2.90 13.34
CA ALA A 59 15.32 4.37 13.24
C ALA A 59 14.53 4.91 12.04
N VAL A 60 13.80 5.99 12.27
CA VAL A 60 13.00 6.80 11.33
C VAL A 60 13.88 7.56 10.33
N PRO A 61 13.53 7.72 9.04
CA PRO A 61 14.19 8.68 8.17
C PRO A 61 13.44 10.02 8.14
N GLN A 62 14.08 11.07 8.64
CA GLN A 62 13.75 12.47 8.36
C GLN A 62 14.33 12.85 6.99
N GLY A 63 13.55 13.61 6.22
CA GLY A 63 13.85 13.95 4.84
C GLY A 63 14.68 15.22 4.62
N LEU A 64 14.72 15.57 3.32
CA LEU A 64 15.18 16.82 2.71
C LEU A 64 16.70 16.95 2.46
N ALA A 65 17.13 16.49 1.28
CA ALA A 65 18.31 17.03 0.61
C ALA A 65 17.87 18.08 -0.42
N LEU A 66 18.13 19.35 -0.09
CA LEU A 66 18.02 20.50 -0.97
C LEU A 66 19.16 20.48 -2.01
N LEU A 67 18.81 20.70 -3.28
CA LEU A 67 19.76 21.00 -4.37
C LEU A 67 20.45 22.35 -4.12
N PRO A 68 21.76 22.51 -4.36
CA PRO A 68 22.37 23.83 -4.40
C PRO A 68 22.29 24.45 -5.80
N ARG A 69 21.81 25.69 -5.78
CA ARG A 69 21.79 26.71 -6.83
C ARG A 69 23.21 27.01 -7.35
N LEU A 70 23.34 27.17 -8.66
CA LEU A 70 24.49 27.80 -9.32
C LEU A 70 24.47 29.31 -9.09
N GLU A 71 25.55 29.87 -8.57
CA GLU A 71 25.91 31.29 -8.78
C GLU A 71 27.32 31.38 -9.38
N CYS A 72 27.40 32.07 -10.51
CA CYS A 72 28.62 32.42 -11.22
C CYS A 72 29.15 33.75 -10.69
N SER A 73 30.46 33.82 -10.36
CA SER A 73 31.20 35.08 -10.43
C SER A 73 32.71 34.85 -10.46
N GLY A 74 33.33 35.27 -11.57
CA GLY A 74 34.36 36.31 -11.53
C GLY A 74 35.80 35.97 -11.11
N VAL A 75 36.67 35.96 -12.14
CA VAL A 75 38.03 36.50 -12.20
C VAL A 75 39.21 35.53 -11.96
N THR A 76 40.02 35.47 -13.02
CA THR A 76 41.25 34.69 -13.26
C THR A 76 42.51 35.34 -12.70
N TRP A 77 43.43 34.54 -12.15
CA TRP A 77 44.88 34.80 -12.18
C TRP A 77 45.65 33.50 -12.46
N PHE A 78 46.57 33.57 -13.41
CA PHE A 78 47.54 32.52 -13.79
C PHE A 78 48.69 32.47 -12.78
N THR A 79 49.19 31.27 -12.43
CA THR A 79 50.63 30.89 -12.61
C THR A 79 50.89 29.39 -12.35
N ALA A 80 51.49 28.79 -13.38
CA ALA A 80 52.40 27.64 -13.51
C ALA A 80 52.70 26.63 -12.37
N ALA A 81 52.54 25.36 -12.76
CA ALA A 81 53.48 24.22 -12.65
C ALA A 81 53.74 23.55 -11.29
N LEU A 82 53.24 22.31 -11.14
CA LEU A 82 54.09 21.12 -11.07
C LEU A 82 53.26 19.85 -11.32
N THR A 83 53.77 19.00 -12.19
CA THR A 83 53.27 17.67 -12.55
C THR A 83 53.23 16.75 -11.33
N SER A 84 52.03 16.42 -10.86
CA SER A 84 51.80 15.20 -10.10
C SER A 84 50.75 14.39 -10.86
N GLN A 85 51.19 13.30 -11.47
CA GLN A 85 50.30 12.24 -11.93
C GLN A 85 49.70 11.57 -10.68
N ALA A 86 48.76 12.24 -10.03
CA ALA A 86 47.76 11.57 -9.25
C ALA A 86 46.82 10.92 -10.27
N GLN A 87 47.10 9.66 -10.58
CA GLN A 87 46.20 8.80 -11.30
C GLN A 87 44.91 8.75 -10.46
N VAL A 88 43.93 9.56 -10.84
CA VAL A 88 42.56 9.39 -10.39
C VAL A 88 42.20 8.00 -10.86
N ILE A 89 42.33 7.02 -9.96
CA ILE A 89 41.71 5.72 -10.13
C ILE A 89 40.23 6.06 -10.08
N VAL A 90 39.68 6.36 -11.26
CA VAL A 90 38.26 6.20 -11.53
C VAL A 90 38.03 4.74 -11.16
N THR A 91 37.45 4.51 -9.99
CA THR A 91 36.89 3.21 -9.65
C THR A 91 36.06 2.82 -10.87
N PRO A 92 36.31 1.64 -11.46
CA PRO A 92 35.64 1.27 -12.70
C PRO A 92 34.15 1.37 -12.42
N GLN A 93 33.47 2.33 -13.05
CA GLN A 93 32.03 2.33 -13.12
C GLN A 93 31.67 0.91 -13.58
N PRO A 94 30.93 0.12 -12.78
CA PRO A 94 30.51 -1.19 -13.23
C PRO A 94 29.81 -0.95 -14.57
N PRO A 95 30.11 -1.73 -15.62
CA PRO A 95 29.49 -1.51 -16.91
C PRO A 95 27.99 -1.40 -16.68
N MET A 96 27.38 -0.33 -17.17
CA MET A 96 25.94 -0.02 -17.06
C MET A 96 25.01 -1.13 -17.62
N TRP A 97 25.62 -2.22 -18.08
CA TRP A 97 25.08 -3.48 -18.55
C TRP A 97 25.17 -4.61 -17.52
N LEU A 98 25.46 -4.34 -16.24
CA LEU A 98 25.29 -5.32 -15.17
C LEU A 98 23.79 -5.65 -15.11
N GLY A 99 23.40 -6.63 -15.92
CA GLY A 99 22.02 -7.01 -16.12
C GLY A 99 21.47 -7.44 -14.78
N LEU A 100 20.33 -6.87 -14.39
CA LEU A 100 19.61 -7.28 -13.19
C LEU A 100 19.16 -8.75 -13.23
N GLN A 101 19.47 -9.52 -14.27
CA GLN A 101 19.07 -10.91 -14.42
C GLN A 101 19.35 -11.76 -13.17
N GLY A 102 18.33 -12.47 -12.72
CA GLY A 102 18.35 -13.28 -11.51
C GLY A 102 18.24 -12.51 -10.20
N SER A 103 18.22 -11.16 -10.21
CA SER A 103 18.11 -10.33 -9.01
C SER A 103 16.71 -10.37 -8.40
N LYS A 104 16.66 -10.28 -7.06
CA LYS A 104 15.42 -10.11 -6.30
C LYS A 104 15.10 -8.63 -6.17
N LEU A 105 13.92 -8.24 -6.63
CA LEU A 105 13.44 -6.86 -6.63
C LEU A 105 12.06 -6.78 -5.96
N GLU A 106 11.75 -5.61 -5.43
CA GLU A 106 10.43 -5.29 -4.87
C GLU A 106 9.72 -4.32 -5.82
N LEU A 107 8.75 -4.82 -6.60
CA LEU A 107 8.01 -4.01 -7.59
C LEU A 107 6.58 -3.76 -7.13
N PRO A 108 5.97 -2.60 -7.45
CA PRO A 108 4.52 -2.43 -7.28
C PRO A 108 3.74 -3.52 -8.02
N LEU A 109 2.61 -3.96 -7.46
CA LEU A 109 1.75 -4.98 -8.07
C LEU A 109 1.32 -4.62 -9.50
N TRP A 110 0.92 -3.37 -9.75
CA TRP A 110 0.49 -2.93 -11.10
C TRP A 110 1.61 -3.11 -12.15
N LEU A 111 2.87 -2.88 -11.76
CA LEU A 111 4.02 -3.04 -12.65
C LEU A 111 4.35 -4.51 -12.86
N ALA A 112 4.27 -5.31 -11.80
CA ALA A 112 4.47 -6.75 -11.88
C ALA A 112 3.43 -7.41 -12.81
N LYS A 113 2.14 -7.03 -12.70
CA LYS A 113 1.08 -7.49 -13.61
C LYS A 113 1.40 -7.21 -15.08
N GLY A 114 1.86 -6.00 -15.40
CA GLY A 114 2.17 -5.61 -16.78
C GLY A 114 3.40 -6.29 -17.38
N LEU A 115 4.35 -6.72 -16.55
CA LEU A 115 5.59 -7.38 -16.98
C LEU A 115 5.52 -8.91 -16.92
N PHE A 116 4.49 -9.46 -16.25
CA PHE A 116 4.32 -10.89 -16.08
C PHE A 116 3.81 -11.56 -17.35
N ASP A 117 4.26 -12.79 -17.56
CA ASP A 117 3.71 -13.70 -18.56
C ASP A 117 3.86 -15.15 -18.10
N ASN A 118 2.99 -16.05 -18.58
CA ASN A 118 2.97 -17.45 -18.11
C ASN A 118 4.27 -18.20 -18.42
N LYS A 119 5.06 -17.71 -19.40
CA LYS A 119 6.38 -18.27 -19.76
C LYS A 119 7.53 -17.70 -18.92
N ARG A 120 7.27 -16.74 -18.02
CA ARG A 120 8.25 -16.09 -17.13
C ARG A 120 9.45 -15.56 -17.92
N ARG A 121 9.20 -14.81 -18.99
CA ARG A 121 10.23 -14.25 -19.86
C ARG A 121 10.97 -13.09 -19.21
N ILE A 122 10.25 -12.21 -18.52
CA ILE A 122 10.83 -10.97 -17.95
C ILE A 122 11.06 -11.11 -16.45
N LEU A 123 10.06 -11.60 -15.74
CA LEU A 123 10.10 -11.79 -14.29
C LEU A 123 9.35 -13.06 -13.86
N SER A 124 9.71 -13.55 -12.69
CA SER A 124 8.96 -14.52 -11.90
C SER A 124 8.52 -13.87 -10.59
N VAL A 125 7.28 -14.15 -10.17
CA VAL A 125 6.70 -13.59 -8.95
C VAL A 125 6.95 -14.54 -7.78
N GLU A 126 7.40 -14.01 -6.65
CA GLU A 126 7.49 -14.74 -5.39
C GLU A 126 6.27 -14.41 -4.52
N LEU A 127 5.71 -15.41 -3.82
CA LEU A 127 4.57 -15.17 -2.92
C LEU A 127 5.03 -14.42 -1.66
N PRO A 128 4.38 -13.28 -1.30
CA PRO A 128 4.64 -12.62 -0.02
C PRO A 128 4.41 -13.55 1.16
N LYS A 129 5.18 -13.37 2.23
CA LYS A 129 5.18 -14.24 3.41
C LYS A 129 3.76 -14.48 3.97
N ILE A 130 2.91 -13.45 4.00
CA ILE A 130 1.54 -13.55 4.52
C ILE A 130 0.66 -14.55 3.76
N TYR A 131 0.92 -14.80 2.48
CA TYR A 131 0.15 -15.75 1.67
C TYR A 131 0.78 -17.14 1.61
N GLN A 132 1.94 -17.36 2.22
CA GLN A 132 2.62 -18.66 2.27
C GLN A 132 1.94 -19.61 3.27
N GLU A 133 2.18 -20.92 3.10
CA GLU A 133 1.58 -22.00 3.89
C GLU A 133 1.66 -21.79 5.41
N GLY A 134 2.80 -21.28 5.90
CA GLY A 134 3.00 -21.00 7.33
C GLY A 134 1.97 -20.04 7.89
N TRP A 135 1.69 -18.94 7.20
CA TRP A 135 0.68 -17.97 7.61
C TRP A 135 -0.74 -18.47 7.36
N ARG A 136 -0.98 -19.25 6.30
CA ARG A 136 -2.28 -19.91 6.07
C ARG A 136 -2.67 -20.83 7.23
N THR A 137 -1.69 -21.49 7.85
CA THR A 137 -1.89 -22.33 9.05
C THR A 137 -2.27 -21.48 10.27
N VAL A 138 -1.63 -20.32 10.44
CA VAL A 138 -1.98 -19.35 11.51
C VAL A 138 -3.41 -18.84 11.35
N PHE A 139 -3.81 -18.47 10.13
CA PHE A 139 -5.18 -18.05 9.84
C PHE A 139 -6.21 -19.15 10.10
N SER A 140 -5.87 -20.40 9.77
CA SER A 140 -6.71 -21.57 10.04
C SER A 140 -6.89 -21.83 11.54
N ALA A 141 -5.87 -21.54 12.35
CA ALA A 141 -5.94 -21.71 13.80
C ALA A 141 -6.85 -20.67 14.47
N ASP A 142 -6.58 -19.37 14.26
CA ASP A 142 -7.50 -18.29 14.63
C ASP A 142 -7.17 -16.99 13.89
N ALA A 143 -7.96 -16.67 12.88
CA ALA A 143 -7.84 -15.45 12.12
C ALA A 143 -8.09 -14.18 12.96
N ASN A 144 -8.80 -14.24 14.09
CA ASN A 144 -9.16 -13.06 14.90
C ASN A 144 -7.96 -12.45 15.66
N VAL A 145 -6.92 -13.24 15.90
CA VAL A 145 -5.70 -12.81 16.62
C VAL A 145 -4.69 -12.14 15.69
N VAL A 146 -4.90 -12.22 14.37
CA VAL A 146 -4.03 -11.55 13.39
C VAL A 146 -4.44 -10.09 13.23
N ASP A 147 -3.43 -9.23 13.14
CA ASP A 147 -3.57 -7.81 12.79
C ASP A 147 -3.35 -7.69 11.28
N LEU A 148 -4.46 -7.64 10.53
CA LEU A 148 -4.39 -7.61 9.06
C LEU A 148 -3.80 -6.27 8.58
N HIS A 149 -4.16 -5.17 9.26
CA HIS A 149 -3.70 -3.83 8.87
C HIS A 149 -2.17 -3.68 8.88
N LYS A 150 -1.49 -4.29 9.87
CA LYS A 150 -0.02 -4.28 9.92
C LYS A 150 0.65 -5.13 8.84
N MET A 151 -0.02 -6.19 8.40
CA MET A 151 0.54 -7.12 7.42
C MET A 151 0.24 -6.71 5.97
N GLY A 152 -0.71 -5.79 5.79
CA GLY A 152 -1.11 -5.19 4.53
C GLY A 152 -2.53 -4.64 4.69
N PRO A 153 -2.77 -3.33 4.55
CA PRO A 153 -4.10 -2.75 4.76
C PRO A 153 -5.16 -3.25 3.76
N HIS A 154 -4.74 -3.92 2.68
CA HIS A 154 -5.61 -4.50 1.64
C HIS A 154 -5.38 -6.01 1.46
N PHE A 155 -5.31 -6.77 2.54
CA PHE A 155 -5.11 -8.23 2.55
C PHE A 155 -6.01 -9.01 1.58
N TYR A 156 -7.32 -8.73 1.56
CA TYR A 156 -8.24 -9.45 0.68
C TYR A 156 -8.11 -9.01 -0.78
N GLY A 157 -8.02 -7.70 -1.02
CA GLY A 157 -7.87 -7.14 -2.35
C GLY A 157 -6.56 -7.57 -3.01
N PHE A 158 -5.44 -7.38 -2.32
CA PHE A 158 -4.12 -7.78 -2.80
C PHE A 158 -4.03 -9.29 -3.02
N GLY A 159 -4.57 -10.09 -2.08
CA GLY A 159 -4.57 -11.54 -2.17
C GLY A 159 -5.38 -12.06 -3.36
N SER A 160 -6.52 -11.44 -3.66
CA SER A 160 -7.32 -11.75 -4.84
C SER A 160 -6.57 -11.41 -6.13
N GLN A 161 -5.94 -10.23 -6.17
CA GLN A 161 -5.17 -9.80 -7.33
C GLN A 161 -3.90 -10.63 -7.56
N LEU A 162 -3.33 -11.24 -6.52
CA LEU A 162 -2.20 -12.15 -6.60
C LEU A 162 -2.53 -13.43 -7.40
N LEU A 163 -3.81 -13.83 -7.47
CA LEU A 163 -4.25 -15.02 -8.21
C LEU A 163 -4.08 -14.91 -9.73
N HIS A 164 -3.83 -13.70 -10.25
CA HIS A 164 -3.49 -13.47 -11.67
C HIS A 164 -2.13 -14.05 -12.05
N PHE A 165 -1.26 -14.28 -11.08
CA PHE A 165 0.00 -14.96 -11.32
C PHE A 165 -0.23 -16.47 -11.24
N ASP A 166 0.17 -17.20 -12.29
CA ASP A 166 0.08 -18.66 -12.36
C ASP A 166 0.98 -19.30 -11.28
N SER A 167 0.39 -19.54 -10.10
CA SER A 167 1.00 -20.23 -8.97
C SER A 167 0.21 -21.51 -8.66
N PRO A 168 0.90 -22.63 -8.36
CA PRO A 168 0.22 -23.87 -7.97
C PRO A 168 -0.59 -23.73 -6.68
N GLU A 169 -0.27 -22.75 -5.83
CA GLU A 169 -0.91 -22.51 -4.54
C GLU A 169 -2.19 -21.64 -4.64
N ASN A 170 -2.62 -21.23 -5.85
CA ASN A 170 -3.76 -20.31 -6.02
C ASN A 170 -5.06 -20.83 -5.41
N ALA A 171 -5.32 -22.13 -5.48
CA ALA A 171 -6.49 -22.74 -4.86
C ALA A 171 -6.46 -22.60 -3.33
N ASP A 172 -5.30 -22.83 -2.71
CA ASP A 172 -5.11 -22.74 -1.26
C ASP A 172 -5.15 -21.29 -0.78
N ILE A 173 -4.60 -20.35 -1.56
CA ILE A 173 -4.66 -18.90 -1.26
C ILE A 173 -6.12 -18.44 -1.28
N SER A 174 -6.85 -18.74 -2.36
CA SER A 174 -8.27 -18.37 -2.48
C SER A 174 -9.11 -18.92 -1.33
N GLN A 175 -8.91 -20.20 -0.99
CA GLN A 175 -9.61 -20.81 0.13
C GLN A 175 -9.21 -20.19 1.48
N SER A 176 -7.93 -19.87 1.68
CA SER A 176 -7.45 -19.20 2.89
C SER A 176 -8.07 -17.82 3.06
N LEU A 177 -8.17 -17.02 1.99
CA LEU A 177 -8.84 -15.71 2.01
C LEU A 177 -10.31 -15.85 2.45
N LEU A 178 -11.04 -16.78 1.83
CA LEU A 178 -12.45 -17.03 2.14
C LEU A 178 -12.65 -17.47 3.59
N GLN A 179 -11.89 -18.46 4.06
CA GLN A 179 -12.03 -18.97 5.43
C GLN A 179 -11.63 -17.92 6.48
N THR A 180 -10.60 -17.11 6.20
CA THR A 180 -10.19 -16.00 7.07
C THR A 180 -11.32 -14.99 7.24
N PHE A 181 -12.00 -14.60 6.14
CA PHE A 181 -13.16 -13.71 6.22
C PHE A 181 -14.32 -14.32 7.00
N ILE A 182 -14.69 -15.57 6.71
CA ILE A 182 -15.78 -16.27 7.42
C ILE A 182 -15.50 -16.34 8.92
N GLY A 183 -14.27 -16.68 9.33
CA GLY A 183 -13.88 -16.81 10.73
C GLY A 183 -13.90 -15.48 11.50
N ARG A 184 -13.67 -14.35 10.82
CA ARG A 184 -13.66 -13.00 11.41
C ARG A 184 -15.01 -12.30 11.34
N PHE A 185 -15.88 -12.71 10.41
CA PHE A 185 -17.17 -12.07 10.12
C PHE A 185 -18.02 -11.86 11.38
N ARG A 186 -18.18 -12.91 12.20
CA ARG A 186 -19.01 -12.82 13.42
C ARG A 186 -18.50 -11.76 14.38
N ARG A 187 -17.18 -11.71 14.62
CA ARG A 187 -16.58 -10.72 15.53
C ARG A 187 -16.80 -9.30 15.02
N ILE A 188 -16.65 -9.07 13.72
CA ILE A 188 -16.88 -7.76 13.09
C ILE A 188 -18.35 -7.35 13.23
N MET A 189 -19.27 -8.23 12.87
CA MET A 189 -20.71 -8.00 12.95
C MET A 189 -21.13 -7.68 14.39
N ASP A 190 -20.82 -8.57 15.34
CA ASP A 190 -21.19 -8.43 16.76
C ASP A 190 -20.59 -7.13 17.33
N SER A 191 -19.33 -6.82 17.05
CA SER A 191 -18.71 -5.59 17.56
C SER A 191 -19.29 -4.32 16.92
N SER A 192 -19.61 -4.35 15.62
CA SER A 192 -20.14 -3.18 14.91
C SER A 192 -21.58 -2.83 15.30
N GLN A 193 -22.36 -3.81 15.77
CA GLN A 193 -23.78 -3.61 16.10
C GLN A 193 -24.04 -3.50 17.60
N ASN A 194 -23.06 -3.79 18.46
CA ASN A 194 -23.21 -3.71 19.92
C ASN A 194 -22.33 -2.63 20.59
N ALA A 195 -21.41 -1.98 19.86
CA ALA A 195 -20.53 -0.94 20.41
C ALA A 195 -21.14 0.47 20.28
N TYR A 196 -22.16 0.78 21.10
CA TYR A 196 -22.79 2.11 21.10
C TYR A 196 -22.06 3.08 22.03
N ASN A 197 -21.51 4.17 21.46
CA ASN A 197 -20.67 5.16 22.18
C ASN A 197 -19.43 4.57 22.89
N GLU A 198 -18.97 3.39 22.48
CA GLU A 198 -17.76 2.77 22.98
C GLU A 198 -16.54 3.13 22.12
N ASP A 199 -15.34 3.06 22.70
CA ASP A 199 -14.11 3.23 21.95
C ASP A 199 -13.80 1.96 21.13
N THR A 200 -14.06 2.02 19.83
CA THR A 200 -13.80 0.92 18.90
C THR A 200 -12.43 0.99 18.24
N SER A 201 -11.58 1.96 18.60
CA SER A 201 -10.30 2.25 17.92
C SER A 201 -9.35 1.04 17.91
N VAL A 202 -9.24 0.33 19.03
CA VAL A 202 -8.37 -0.85 19.18
C VAL A 202 -8.76 -1.98 18.24
N LEU A 203 -10.06 -2.20 18.05
CA LEU A 203 -10.56 -3.21 17.13
C LEU A 203 -10.31 -2.78 15.69
N VAL A 204 -10.76 -1.58 15.32
CA VAL A 204 -10.68 -1.04 13.96
C VAL A 204 -9.24 -0.95 13.47
N ALA A 205 -8.29 -0.63 14.35
CA ALA A 205 -6.87 -0.55 14.02
C ALA A 205 -6.30 -1.85 13.41
N ARG A 206 -6.92 -3.00 13.68
CA ARG A 206 -6.46 -4.34 13.26
C ARG A 206 -7.20 -4.89 12.03
N LEU A 207 -8.20 -4.16 11.55
CA LEU A 207 -9.05 -4.55 10.43
C LEU A 207 -8.42 -4.15 9.10
N ASP A 208 -8.63 -4.99 8.10
CA ASP A 208 -8.41 -4.70 6.68
C ASP A 208 -9.36 -3.59 6.18
N GLU A 209 -9.03 -2.89 5.08
CA GLU A 209 -9.87 -1.81 4.55
C GLU A 209 -11.28 -2.27 4.16
N MET A 210 -11.43 -3.47 3.60
CA MET A 210 -12.75 -4.06 3.32
C MET A 210 -13.52 -4.32 4.63
N GLU A 211 -12.85 -4.86 5.65
CA GLU A 211 -13.44 -5.10 6.98
C GLU A 211 -13.84 -3.80 7.67
N ARG A 212 -13.03 -2.74 7.52
CA ARG A 212 -13.33 -1.39 8.03
C ARG A 212 -14.57 -0.82 7.37
N GLY A 213 -14.72 -0.96 6.05
CA GLY A 213 -15.93 -0.55 5.33
C GLY A 213 -17.19 -1.28 5.84
N LEU A 214 -17.09 -2.59 6.07
CA LEU A 214 -18.19 -3.38 6.63
C LEU A 214 -18.52 -2.96 8.07
N PHE A 215 -17.51 -2.77 8.91
CA PHE A 215 -17.67 -2.31 10.29
C PHE A 215 -18.33 -0.92 10.36
N GLN A 216 -17.89 0.02 9.52
CA GLN A 216 -18.48 1.36 9.42
C GLN A 216 -19.94 1.30 8.99
N THR A 217 -20.30 0.39 8.09
CA THR A 217 -21.69 0.18 7.67
C THR A 217 -22.56 -0.34 8.82
N GLY A 218 -22.05 -1.30 9.60
CA GLY A 218 -22.73 -1.79 10.81
C GLY A 218 -22.95 -0.69 11.85
N GLN A 219 -21.90 0.09 12.14
CA GLN A 219 -21.98 1.22 13.07
C GLN A 219 -22.91 2.32 12.58
N LYS A 220 -22.94 2.61 11.28
CA LYS A 220 -23.88 3.57 10.70
C LYS A 220 -25.32 3.10 10.95
N GLY A 221 -25.63 1.84 10.65
CA GLY A 221 -26.96 1.27 10.87
C GLY A 221 -27.41 1.32 12.35
N LEU A 222 -26.50 0.98 13.28
CA LEU A 222 -26.76 1.08 14.72
C LEU A 222 -27.06 2.52 15.15
N ASN A 223 -26.22 3.47 14.73
CA ASN A 223 -26.39 4.89 15.07
C ASN A 223 -27.67 5.48 14.48
N ASP A 224 -27.97 5.18 13.22
CA ASP A 224 -29.19 5.65 12.55
C ASP A 224 -30.44 5.14 13.29
N PHE A 225 -30.46 3.85 13.67
CA PHE A 225 -31.55 3.27 14.44
C PHE A 225 -31.69 3.91 15.83
N GLN A 226 -30.59 4.09 16.56
CA GLN A 226 -30.57 4.71 17.89
C GLN A 226 -31.04 6.17 17.85
N CYS A 227 -30.65 6.93 16.83
CA CYS A 227 -31.12 8.31 16.62
C CYS A 227 -32.61 8.35 16.29
N TRP A 228 -33.10 7.40 15.50
CA TRP A 228 -34.53 7.26 15.21
C TRP A 228 -35.34 6.91 16.47
N GLU A 229 -34.90 5.92 17.25
CA GLU A 229 -35.55 5.47 18.49
C GLU A 229 -35.69 6.62 19.51
N LYS A 230 -34.71 7.52 19.57
CA LYS A 230 -34.71 8.72 20.44
C LYS A 230 -35.50 9.90 19.86
N GLY A 231 -36.10 9.76 18.68
CA GLY A 231 -36.83 10.83 17.98
C GLY A 231 -35.92 11.94 17.40
N GLN A 232 -34.60 11.79 17.47
CA GLN A 232 -33.63 12.78 16.99
C GLN A 232 -33.62 12.87 15.45
N ALA A 233 -34.01 11.79 14.76
CA ALA A 233 -34.12 11.75 13.30
C ALA A 233 -35.24 12.65 12.73
N SER A 234 -36.13 13.20 13.56
CA SER A 234 -37.20 14.11 13.12
C SER A 234 -36.70 15.54 12.85
N GLN A 235 -35.56 15.93 13.42
CA GLN A 235 -35.00 17.26 13.26
C GLN A 235 -34.22 17.38 11.95
N ILE A 236 -34.63 18.30 11.07
CA ILE A 236 -33.89 18.61 9.85
C ILE A 236 -32.61 19.36 10.24
N THR A 237 -31.47 18.74 9.97
CA THR A 237 -30.15 19.34 10.18
C THR A 237 -29.51 19.72 8.85
N ALA A 238 -28.71 20.78 8.83
CA ALA A 238 -27.95 21.15 7.64
C ALA A 238 -26.95 20.03 7.32
N SER A 239 -26.88 19.62 6.05
CA SER A 239 -25.97 18.55 5.65
C SER A 239 -24.53 18.89 6.00
N ASN A 240 -23.76 17.86 6.32
CA ASN A 240 -22.32 18.00 6.59
C ASN A 240 -21.56 18.70 5.44
N LEU A 241 -22.06 18.63 4.20
CA LEU A 241 -21.45 19.32 3.06
C LEU A 241 -21.58 20.84 3.21
N VAL A 242 -22.78 21.33 3.50
CA VAL A 242 -23.04 22.76 3.70
C VAL A 242 -22.26 23.30 4.91
N GLN A 243 -22.23 22.53 6.01
CA GLN A 243 -21.51 22.93 7.22
C GLN A 243 -19.99 23.06 6.97
N ASN A 244 -19.39 22.12 6.24
CA ASN A 244 -17.95 22.15 5.97
C ASN A 244 -17.56 23.18 4.89
N TYR A 245 -18.40 23.39 3.87
CA TYR A 245 -18.17 24.44 2.87
C TYR A 245 -18.14 25.83 3.51
N LYS A 246 -19.04 26.10 4.47
CA LYS A 246 -19.08 27.37 5.21
C LYS A 246 -17.81 27.59 6.04
N LYS A 247 -17.24 26.54 6.65
CA LYS A 247 -15.99 26.61 7.42
C LYS A 247 -14.79 26.98 6.54
N ARG A 248 -14.67 26.39 5.35
CA ARG A 248 -13.57 26.69 4.40
C ARG A 248 -13.64 28.12 3.84
N LYS A 249 -14.85 28.68 3.68
CA LYS A 249 -15.03 30.08 3.24
C LYS A 249 -14.61 31.10 4.29
N PHE A 250 -14.66 30.76 5.58
CA PHE A 250 -14.31 31.68 6.66
C PHE A 250 -12.79 31.85 6.80
N THR A 251 -12.02 30.79 6.56
CA THR A 251 -10.55 30.84 6.58
C THR A 251 -9.97 31.70 5.46
N ASP A 252 -10.65 31.79 4.31
CA ASP A 252 -10.21 32.62 3.17
C ASP A 252 -10.56 34.12 3.35
N MET A 253 -11.22 34.52 4.45
CA MET A 253 -11.65 35.90 4.72
C MET A 253 -10.89 36.57 5.88
N GLU A 254 -9.93 35.88 6.50
CA GLU A 254 -9.12 36.40 7.62
C GLU A 254 -7.71 36.87 7.20
N ASP A 255 -7.43 36.97 5.91
CA ASP A 255 -6.19 37.54 5.33
C ASP A 255 -6.41 38.94 4.72
#